data_AF-A0A0W4ZIB0-F1
#
_entry.id   AF-A0A0W4ZIB0-F1
#
_cell.length_a   1.000
_cell.length_b   1.000
_cell.length_c   1.000
_cell.angle_alpha   90.00
_cell.angle_beta   90.00
_cell.angle_gamma   90.00
#
_symmetry.space_group_name_H-M   'P 1'
#
loop_
_entity.id
_entity.type
_entity.pdbx_description
1 polymer ?
#
loop_
_entity_poly.entity_id
_entity_poly.type
_entity_poly.pdbx_seq_one_letter_code
_entity_poly.pdbx_strand_id
1 'polypeptide(L)'
;MYKQRFKSFLFLKTPEFLNHETFIKDSDMSDTLIVELLKILIDNFSKAKTIFEIIKNTDPKISSMLLCYDDFQNNVKNIVELCLKNKLTCEIILEKALKSDNICNDVSINIKYNHSWFPVIIVCQNNETLL
;
A
#
# COMPACT_ATOMS: atom_id res chain seq x y z
N MET A 1 -22.90 1.68 -5.99
CA MET A 1 -21.59 1.03 -6.26
C MET A 1 -21.09 0.22 -5.05
N TYR A 2 -21.03 0.78 -3.83
CA TYR A 2 -20.53 0.10 -2.62
C TYR A 2 -21.11 -1.30 -2.39
N LYS A 3 -22.44 -1.43 -2.21
CA LYS A 3 -23.09 -2.73 -1.98
C LYS A 3 -22.86 -3.76 -3.11
N GLN A 4 -22.67 -3.30 -4.35
CA GLN A 4 -22.40 -4.18 -5.49
C GLN A 4 -20.97 -4.73 -5.43
N ARG A 5 -19.98 -3.89 -5.07
CA ARG A 5 -18.57 -4.30 -4.90
C ARG A 5 -18.42 -5.33 -3.78
N PHE A 6 -19.20 -5.19 -2.72
CA PHE A 6 -19.15 -6.07 -1.55
C PHE A 6 -20.24 -7.15 -1.53
N LYS A 7 -20.95 -7.38 -2.64
CA LYS A 7 -22.09 -8.31 -2.71
C LYS A 7 -21.76 -9.70 -2.15
N SER A 8 -20.55 -10.19 -2.40
CA SER A 8 -20.07 -11.50 -1.95
C SER A 8 -19.97 -11.63 -0.42
N PHE A 9 -19.87 -10.51 0.30
CA PHE A 9 -19.64 -10.48 1.75
C PHE A 9 -20.88 -10.11 2.56
N LEU A 10 -21.96 -9.66 1.92
CA LEU A 10 -23.18 -9.18 2.60
C LEU A 10 -23.87 -10.22 3.48
N PHE A 11 -23.63 -11.51 3.20
CA PHE A 11 -24.26 -12.62 3.92
C PHE A 11 -23.40 -13.16 5.07
N LEU A 12 -22.16 -12.66 5.22
CA LEU A 12 -21.28 -13.06 6.31
C LEU A 12 -21.80 -12.46 7.63
N LYS A 13 -21.97 -13.32 8.63
CA LYS A 13 -22.35 -12.91 9.99
C LYS A 13 -21.14 -12.49 10.83
N THR A 14 -19.96 -13.00 10.51
CA THR A 14 -18.73 -12.73 11.26
C THR A 14 -17.51 -12.73 10.32
N PRO A 15 -16.69 -11.67 10.31
CA PRO A 15 -16.95 -10.37 10.96
C PRO A 15 -18.22 -9.71 10.40
N GLU A 16 -18.86 -8.85 11.21
CA GLU A 16 -20.07 -8.14 10.77
C GLU A 16 -19.77 -7.28 9.54
N PHE A 17 -20.68 -7.27 8.57
CA PHE A 17 -20.51 -6.47 7.36
C PHE A 17 -20.56 -4.97 7.69
N LEU A 18 -19.47 -4.26 7.38
CA LEU A 18 -19.39 -2.81 7.56
C LEU A 18 -20.41 -2.12 6.65
N ASN A 19 -21.36 -1.39 7.24
CA ASN A 19 -22.31 -0.64 6.44
C ASN A 19 -21.63 0.59 5.80
N HIS A 20 -22.31 1.18 4.81
CA HIS A 20 -21.75 2.28 4.02
C HIS A 20 -21.49 3.55 4.85
N GLU A 21 -22.33 3.85 5.84
CA GLU A 21 -22.20 5.05 6.67
C GLU A 21 -20.97 4.95 7.57
N THR A 22 -20.76 3.79 8.19
CA THR A 22 -19.57 3.51 8.99
C THR A 22 -18.32 3.53 8.11
N PHE A 23 -18.37 2.93 6.91
CA PHE A 23 -17.26 3.00 5.97
C PHE A 23 -16.86 4.44 5.62
N ILE A 24 -17.83 5.32 5.32
CA ILE A 24 -17.54 6.73 5.02
C ILE A 24 -16.88 7.40 6.22
N LYS A 25 -17.46 7.23 7.41
CA LYS A 25 -16.94 7.84 8.64
C LYS A 25 -15.52 7.38 8.96
N ASP A 26 -15.23 6.08 8.81
CA ASP A 26 -13.91 5.51 9.09
C ASP A 26 -12.88 5.86 8.01
N SER A 27 -13.33 6.17 6.79
CA SER A 27 -12.49 6.59 5.68
C SER A 27 -12.25 8.11 5.64
N ASP A 28 -12.96 8.86 6.47
CA ASP A 28 -12.85 10.32 6.50
C ASP A 28 -11.51 10.72 7.14
N MET A 29 -10.64 11.28 6.31
CA MET A 29 -9.32 11.78 6.69
C MET A 29 -9.22 13.28 6.45
N SER A 30 -10.35 13.99 6.32
CA SER A 30 -10.40 15.42 6.00
C SER A 30 -9.69 16.29 7.05
N ASP A 31 -9.66 15.86 8.30
CA ASP A 31 -8.97 16.55 9.40
C ASP A 31 -7.46 16.31 9.44
N THR A 32 -6.94 15.36 8.65
CA THR A 32 -5.50 15.01 8.67
C THR A 32 -4.76 15.70 7.53
N LEU A 33 -3.66 16.39 7.86
CA LEU A 33 -2.83 17.03 6.84
C LEU A 33 -2.17 15.97 5.95
N ILE A 34 -2.11 16.22 4.63
CA ILE A 34 -1.49 15.30 3.66
C ILE A 34 -0.04 14.96 4.03
N VAL A 35 0.69 15.93 4.60
CA VAL A 35 2.06 15.76 5.10
C VAL A 35 2.14 14.72 6.21
N GLU A 36 1.15 14.69 7.11
CA GLU A 36 1.09 13.73 8.21
C GLU A 36 0.72 12.34 7.70
N LEU A 37 -0.25 12.25 6.79
CA LEU A 37 -0.61 11.00 6.12
C LEU A 37 0.59 10.39 5.39
N LEU A 38 1.38 11.19 4.67
CA LEU A 38 2.58 10.73 3.98
C LEU A 38 3.63 10.20 4.97
N LYS A 39 3.86 10.88 6.09
CA LYS A 39 4.78 10.40 7.14
C LYS A 39 4.32 9.07 7.73
N ILE A 40 3.02 8.92 8.00
CA ILE A 40 2.44 7.66 8.49
C ILE A 40 2.63 6.55 7.45
N LEU A 41 2.39 6.82 6.17
CA LEU A 41 2.58 5.84 5.10
C LEU A 41 4.04 5.40 4.97
N ILE A 42 5.00 6.34 5.04
CA ILE A 42 6.44 6.05 5.00
C ILE A 42 6.84 5.12 6.14
N ASP A 43 6.38 5.40 7.37
CA ASP A 43 6.65 4.55 8.53
C ASP A 43 6.01 3.16 8.37
N ASN A 44 4.75 3.09 7.91
CA ASN A 44 4.06 1.83 7.66
C ASN A 44 4.74 0.98 6.59
N PHE A 45 5.20 1.57 5.48
CA PHE A 45 5.96 0.84 4.46
C PHE A 45 7.31 0.36 5.00
N SER A 46 7.96 1.16 5.84
CA SER A 46 9.21 0.78 6.50
C SER A 46 9.00 -0.42 7.44
N LYS A 47 7.96 -0.39 8.27
CA LYS A 47 7.59 -1.50 9.17
C LYS A 47 7.21 -2.76 8.41
N ALA A 48 6.36 -2.63 7.38
CA ALA A 48 5.95 -3.74 6.54
C ALA A 48 7.17 -4.40 5.87
N LYS A 49 8.10 -3.60 5.32
CA LYS A 49 9.36 -4.09 4.77
C LYS A 49 10.11 -4.95 5.79
N THR A 50 10.34 -4.44 7.00
CA THR A 50 11.04 -5.17 8.06
C THR A 50 10.34 -6.50 8.40
N ILE A 51 9.01 -6.50 8.52
CA ILE A 51 8.23 -7.72 8.78
C ILE A 51 8.44 -8.75 7.68
N PHE A 52 8.34 -8.34 6.41
CA PHE A 52 8.54 -9.25 5.29
C PHE A 52 9.99 -9.71 5.14
N GLU A 53 10.99 -8.91 5.52
CA GLU A 53 12.38 -9.35 5.59
C GLU A 53 12.61 -10.42 6.68
N ILE A 54 11.95 -10.30 7.83
CA ILE A 54 11.98 -11.33 8.88
C ILE A 54 11.33 -12.63 8.37
N ILE A 55 10.16 -12.51 7.73
CA ILE A 55 9.44 -13.64 7.13
C ILE A 55 10.31 -14.34 6.06
N LYS A 56 10.99 -13.55 5.23
CA LYS A 56 11.93 -14.05 4.21
C LYS A 56 13.03 -14.91 4.82
N ASN A 57 13.58 -14.48 5.96
CA ASN A 57 14.67 -15.17 6.65
C ASN A 57 14.20 -16.30 7.57
N THR A 58 12.91 -16.62 7.59
CA THR A 58 12.37 -17.70 8.44
C THR A 58 12.71 -19.07 7.85
N ASP A 59 13.07 -20.02 8.72
CA ASP A 59 13.38 -21.40 8.32
C ASP A 59 12.17 -22.04 7.62
N PRO A 60 12.31 -22.56 6.38
CA PRO A 60 11.24 -23.24 5.65
C PRO A 60 10.53 -24.36 6.42
N LYS A 61 11.23 -25.01 7.35
CA LYS A 61 10.68 -26.07 8.21
C LYS A 61 9.67 -25.53 9.21
N ILE A 62 9.86 -24.30 9.69
CA ILE A 62 8.95 -23.62 10.61
C ILE A 62 7.70 -23.15 9.87
N SER A 63 7.85 -22.71 8.62
CA SER A 63 6.75 -22.17 7.82
C SER A 63 5.97 -23.22 7.03
N SER A 64 6.33 -24.51 7.12
CA SER A 64 5.73 -25.62 6.34
C SER A 64 5.77 -25.39 4.82
N MET A 65 6.73 -24.60 4.33
CA MET A 65 6.85 -24.18 2.93
C MET A 65 7.82 -25.03 2.11
N LEU A 66 8.27 -26.17 2.62
CA LEU A 66 9.29 -27.01 1.98
C LEU A 66 9.01 -27.33 0.50
N LEU A 67 7.73 -27.52 0.12
CA LEU A 67 7.34 -27.86 -1.25
C LEU A 67 7.22 -26.64 -2.19
N CYS A 68 7.17 -25.41 -1.65
CA CYS A 68 6.95 -24.18 -2.41
C CYS A 68 7.91 -23.06 -1.99
N TYR A 69 9.05 -23.42 -1.41
CA TYR A 69 9.93 -22.46 -0.74
C TYR A 69 10.45 -21.39 -1.72
N ASP A 70 10.86 -21.78 -2.92
CA ASP A 70 11.40 -20.85 -3.91
C ASP A 70 10.35 -19.83 -4.38
N ASP A 71 9.12 -20.28 -4.65
CA ASP A 71 8.01 -19.41 -5.04
C ASP A 71 7.61 -18.48 -3.89
N PHE A 72 7.57 -18.99 -2.66
CA PHE A 72 7.34 -18.19 -1.48
C PHE A 72 8.42 -17.11 -1.30
N GLN A 73 9.69 -17.48 -1.41
CA GLN A 73 10.82 -16.54 -1.28
C GLN A 73 10.76 -15.46 -2.35
N ASN A 74 10.47 -15.83 -3.60
CA ASN A 74 10.27 -14.87 -4.69
C ASN A 74 9.09 -13.95 -4.41
N ASN A 75 7.98 -14.49 -3.90
CA ASN A 75 6.80 -13.68 -3.57
C ASN A 75 7.09 -12.67 -2.45
N VAL A 76 7.74 -13.11 -1.37
CA VAL A 76 8.13 -12.22 -0.26
C VAL A 76 9.15 -11.18 -0.73
N LYS A 77 10.13 -11.56 -1.55
CA LYS A 77 11.08 -10.62 -2.16
C LYS A 77 10.35 -9.55 -2.98
N ASN A 78 9.38 -9.93 -3.81
CA ASN A 78 8.58 -8.98 -4.57
C ASN A 78 7.86 -8.01 -3.62
N ILE A 79 7.23 -8.50 -2.55
CA ILE A 79 6.55 -7.63 -1.58
C ILE A 79 7.52 -6.65 -0.92
N VAL A 80 8.71 -7.08 -0.52
CA VAL A 80 9.77 -6.22 0.04
C VAL A 80 10.15 -5.11 -0.95
N GLU A 81 10.31 -5.43 -2.23
CA GLU A 81 10.59 -4.44 -3.28
C GLU A 81 9.45 -3.44 -3.48
N LEU A 82 8.18 -3.87 -3.36
CA LEU A 82 7.02 -2.99 -3.46
C LEU A 82 6.94 -2.03 -2.26
N CYS A 83 7.20 -2.52 -1.05
CA CYS A 83 7.27 -1.68 0.15
C CYS A 83 8.34 -0.59 -0.03
N LEU A 84 9.51 -0.95 -0.57
CA LEU A 84 10.57 0.02 -0.84
C LEU A 84 10.15 1.06 -1.89
N LYS A 85 9.58 0.62 -3.01
CA LYS A 85 9.11 1.53 -4.07
C LYS A 85 8.06 2.50 -3.55
N ASN A 86 7.04 2.00 -2.85
CA ASN A 86 5.98 2.83 -2.29
C ASN A 86 6.51 3.81 -1.23
N LYS A 87 7.45 3.38 -0.39
CA LYS A 87 8.12 4.27 0.58
C LYS A 87 8.82 5.43 -0.15
N LEU A 88 9.66 5.13 -1.13
CA LEU A 88 10.39 6.14 -1.92
C LEU A 88 9.43 7.10 -2.64
N THR A 89 8.36 6.56 -3.22
CA THR A 89 7.31 7.38 -3.84
C THR A 89 6.69 8.35 -2.83
N CYS A 90 6.32 7.88 -1.63
CA CYS A 90 5.78 8.76 -0.59
C CYS A 90 6.80 9.80 -0.12
N GLU A 91 8.09 9.47 -0.02
CA GLU A 91 9.17 10.41 0.32
C GLU A 91 9.29 11.53 -0.73
N ILE A 92 9.21 11.20 -2.02
CA ILE A 92 9.23 12.19 -3.12
C ILE A 92 8.00 13.10 -3.06
N ILE A 93 6.81 12.54 -2.85
CA ILE A 93 5.58 13.34 -2.71
C ILE A 93 5.69 14.26 -1.50
N LEU A 94 6.21 13.76 -0.38
CA LEU A 94 6.42 14.53 0.84
C LEU A 94 7.41 15.67 0.63
N GLU A 95 8.53 15.42 -0.04
CA GLU A 95 9.51 16.46 -0.36
C GLU A 95 8.90 17.56 -1.22
N LYS A 96 8.10 17.19 -2.22
CA LYS A 96 7.37 18.15 -3.06
C LYS A 96 6.31 18.91 -2.26
N ALA A 97 5.61 18.24 -1.35
CA ALA A 97 4.62 18.84 -0.47
C ALA A 97 5.19 19.91 0.45
N LEU A 98 6.42 19.72 0.88
CA LEU A 98 7.12 20.70 1.73
C LEU A 98 7.71 21.86 0.94
N LYS A 99 7.87 21.73 -0.39
CA LYS A 99 8.49 22.73 -1.28
C LYS A 99 7.48 23.55 -2.10
N SER A 100 6.27 23.05 -2.31
CA SER A 100 5.24 23.66 -3.17
C SER A 100 3.94 23.86 -2.39
N ASP A 101 3.34 25.05 -2.51
CA ASP A 101 2.01 25.34 -1.99
C ASP A 101 0.89 24.60 -2.76
N ASN A 102 1.19 23.93 -3.88
CA ASN A 102 0.17 23.32 -4.75
C ASN A 102 0.62 22.03 -5.46
N ILE A 103 0.78 20.94 -4.70
CA ILE A 103 1.18 19.60 -5.17
C ILE A 103 0.24 19.06 -6.27
N CYS A 104 -1.05 19.37 -6.19
CA CYS A 104 -2.10 18.78 -7.03
C CYS A 104 -2.01 19.15 -8.51
N ASN A 105 -1.30 20.24 -8.86
CA ASN A 105 -1.19 20.67 -10.25
C ASN A 105 0.01 20.05 -10.98
N ASP A 106 1.04 19.59 -10.25
CA ASP A 106 2.32 19.17 -10.82
C ASP A 106 2.56 17.65 -10.77
N VAL A 107 1.70 16.89 -10.08
CA VAL A 107 1.90 15.46 -9.85
C VAL A 107 0.61 14.69 -10.09
N SER A 108 0.65 13.71 -10.99
CA SER A 108 -0.39 12.69 -11.10
C SER A 108 0.06 11.38 -10.45
N ILE A 109 -0.88 10.71 -9.79
CA ILE A 109 -0.65 9.41 -9.15
C ILE A 109 -1.25 8.33 -10.04
N ASN A 110 -0.40 7.40 -10.47
CA ASN A 110 -0.80 6.18 -11.15
C ASN A 110 -0.62 4.97 -10.24
N ILE A 111 -1.48 3.97 -10.39
CA ILE A 111 -1.40 2.71 -9.66
C ILE A 111 -1.04 1.60 -10.65
N LYS A 112 0.08 0.92 -10.44
CA LYS A 112 0.45 -0.29 -11.20
C LYS A 112 0.40 -1.53 -10.32
N TYR A 113 0.03 -2.66 -10.91
CA TYR A 113 -0.05 -3.95 -10.22
C TYR A 113 1.09 -4.85 -10.69
N ASN A 114 2.26 -4.69 -10.08
CA ASN A 114 3.39 -5.60 -10.31
C ASN A 114 3.26 -6.89 -9.49
N HIS A 115 2.41 -6.88 -8.47
CA HIS A 115 2.00 -8.05 -7.69
C HIS A 115 0.47 -8.10 -7.65
N SER A 116 -0.08 -9.30 -7.69
CA SER A 116 -1.53 -9.54 -7.84
C SER A 116 -2.38 -8.89 -6.76
N TRP A 117 -1.83 -8.70 -5.56
CA TRP A 117 -2.56 -8.13 -4.41
C TRP A 117 -2.07 -6.77 -3.94
N PHE A 118 -0.87 -6.34 -4.34
CA PHE A 118 -0.24 -5.15 -3.78
C PHE A 118 0.13 -4.17 -4.89
N PRO A 119 -0.55 -3.02 -4.97
CA PRO A 119 -0.24 -1.99 -5.95
C PRO A 119 1.07 -1.26 -5.63
N VAL A 120 1.66 -0.68 -6.67
CA VAL A 120 2.72 0.33 -6.61
C VAL A 120 2.13 1.69 -6.96
N ILE A 121 2.42 2.67 -6.10
CA ILE A 121 2.15 4.08 -6.32
C ILE A 121 3.27 4.63 -7.20
N ILE A 122 2.88 5.22 -8.33
CA ILE A 122 3.79 5.85 -9.30
C ILE A 122 3.44 7.32 -9.39
N VAL A 123 4.48 8.15 -9.32
CA VAL A 123 4.37 9.59 -9.46
C VAL A 123 4.80 9.95 -10.88
N CYS A 124 3.89 10.61 -11.59
CA CYS A 124 4.15 11.14 -12.92
C CYS A 124 4.16 12.67 -12.86
N GLN A 125 5.09 13.28 -13.58
CA GLN A 125 5.15 14.73 -13.79
C GLN A 125 5.39 14.97 -15.28
N ASN A 126 4.58 15.81 -15.91
CA ASN A 126 4.65 16.07 -17.36
C ASN A 126 4.57 14.79 -18.23
N ASN A 127 3.77 13.80 -17.83
CA ASN A 127 3.67 12.46 -18.45
C ASN A 127 4.94 11.60 -18.41
N GLU A 128 5.99 12.04 -17.71
CA GLU A 128 7.17 11.24 -17.44
C GLU A 128 7.08 10.61 -16.05
N THR A 129 7.52 9.36 -15.96
CA THR A 129 7.54 8.61 -14.70
C THR A 129 8.77 9.03 -13.91
N LEU A 130 8.57 9.56 -12.70
CA LEU A 130 9.69 10.03 -11.87
C LEU A 130 10.47 8.87 -11.23
N LEU A 131 9.86 7.69 -11.10
CA LEU A 131 10.44 6.40 -10.72
C LEU A 131 9.62 5.22 -11.24
#